data_AF-A0A537RJ93-F1
#
_entry.id   AF-A0A537RJ93-F1
#
_cell.length_a   1.000
_cell.length_b   1.000
_cell.length_c   1.000
_cell.angle_alpha   90.00
_cell.angle_beta   90.00
_cell.angle_gamma   90.00
#
_symmetry.space_group_name_H-M   'P 1'
#
loop_
_entity.id
_entity.type
_entity.pdbx_description
1 polymer ?
#
loop_
_entity_poly.entity_id
_entity_poly.type
_entity_poly.pdbx_seq_one_letter_code
_entity_poly.pdbx_strand_id
1 'polypeptide(L)'
;MSWYRHRVERDLARWQTAGWVNEAGATAIRTDLQSRASPFGVAPIFAILGAVLFGFAVMSFVAAHWTAMSKLARLALLLVALWGCYGAAAVLFQRRLNALAQAAVLGGIAVYGASIMLIAQMYHMEG
;
A
#
# COMPACT_ATOMS: atom_id res chain seq x y z
N MET A 1 8.23 13.97 -17.78
CA MET A 1 8.16 15.28 -17.12
C MET A 1 7.42 16.23 -18.05
N SER A 2 6.33 16.86 -17.59
CA SER A 2 5.35 17.53 -18.47
C SER A 2 5.89 18.86 -19.02
N TRP A 3 6.09 18.93 -20.35
CA TRP A 3 6.52 20.12 -21.10
C TRP A 3 5.73 21.40 -20.77
N TYR A 4 4.45 21.23 -20.44
CA TYR A 4 3.56 22.30 -20.00
C TYR A 4 4.08 23.01 -18.74
N ARG A 5 4.65 22.27 -17.79
CA ARG A 5 5.13 22.80 -16.50
C ARG A 5 6.31 23.77 -16.69
N HIS A 6 7.29 23.38 -17.50
CA HIS A 6 8.42 24.26 -17.83
C HIS A 6 8.00 25.49 -18.61
N ARG A 7 7.00 25.37 -19.48
CA ARG A 7 6.45 26.53 -20.19
C ARG A 7 5.81 27.52 -19.22
N VAL A 8 4.99 27.03 -18.29
CA VAL A 8 4.33 27.87 -17.29
C VAL A 8 5.34 28.50 -16.33
N GLU A 9 6.37 27.79 -15.89
CA GLU A 9 7.45 28.37 -15.05
C GLU A 9 8.17 29.54 -15.74
N ARG A 10 8.45 29.41 -17.04
CA ARG A 10 9.09 30.46 -17.83
C ARG A 10 8.16 31.67 -18.04
N ASP A 11 6.89 31.42 -18.31
CA ASP A 11 5.89 32.50 -18.48
C ASP A 11 5.63 33.22 -17.15
N LEU A 12 5.67 32.49 -16.02
CA LEU A 12 5.52 33.05 -14.67
C LEU A 12 6.64 34.04 -14.32
N ALA A 13 7.89 33.69 -14.66
CA ALA A 13 9.04 34.59 -14.48
C ALA A 13 8.86 35.87 -15.31
N ARG A 14 8.40 35.74 -16.56
CA ARG A 14 8.11 36.89 -17.43
C ARG A 14 7.00 37.79 -16.87
N TRP A 15 5.95 37.20 -16.30
CA TRP A 15 4.84 37.96 -15.70
C TRP A 15 5.19 38.65 -14.38
N GLN A 16 6.11 38.08 -13.60
CA GLN A 16 6.68 38.76 -12.43
C GLN A 16 7.51 39.98 -12.85
N THR A 17 8.38 39.85 -13.85
CA THR A 17 9.18 40.97 -14.37
C THR A 17 8.29 42.07 -14.97
N ALA A 18 7.17 41.69 -15.59
CA ALA A 18 6.18 42.63 -16.13
C ALA A 18 5.24 43.25 -15.07
N GLY A 19 5.33 42.82 -13.80
CA GLY A 19 4.49 43.32 -12.70
C GLY A 19 3.04 42.83 -12.72
N TRP A 20 2.70 41.87 -13.59
CA TRP A 20 1.33 41.34 -13.72
C TRP A 20 0.98 40.34 -12.61
N VAL A 21 1.99 39.75 -11.98
CA VAL A 21 1.82 38.73 -10.94
C VAL A 21 2.72 39.07 -9.76
N ASN A 22 2.13 39.17 -8.57
CA ASN A 22 2.89 39.34 -7.33
C ASN A 22 3.55 38.01 -6.88
N GLU A 23 4.51 38.11 -5.97
CA GLU A 23 5.25 36.95 -5.46
C GLU A 23 4.35 35.90 -4.78
N ALA A 24 3.29 36.36 -4.09
CA ALA A 24 2.30 35.50 -3.46
C ALA A 24 1.50 34.66 -4.50
N GLY A 25 1.08 35.29 -5.60
CA GLY A 25 0.32 34.65 -6.68
C GLY A 25 1.17 33.69 -7.49
N ALA A 26 2.44 34.02 -7.72
CA ALA A 26 3.39 33.11 -8.33
C ALA A 26 3.62 31.85 -7.49
N THR A 27 3.72 32.02 -6.16
CA THR A 27 3.83 30.89 -5.23
C THR A 27 2.56 30.04 -5.24
N ALA A 28 1.37 30.65 -5.25
CA ALA A 28 0.09 29.95 -5.34
C ALA A 28 -0.04 29.11 -6.64
N ILE A 29 0.34 29.66 -7.79
CA ILE A 29 0.32 28.96 -9.08
C ILE A 29 1.31 27.79 -9.09
N ARG A 30 2.50 27.95 -8.49
CA ARG A 30 3.49 26.88 -8.39
C ARG A 30 2.99 25.72 -7.52
N THR A 31 2.30 26.03 -6.44
CA THR A 31 1.67 25.03 -5.56
C THR A 31 0.53 24.29 -6.27
N ASP A 32 -0.30 24.96 -7.07
CA ASP A 32 -1.35 24.32 -7.88
C ASP A 32 -0.75 23.40 -8.98
N LEU A 33 0.36 23.81 -9.59
CA LEU A 33 1.09 22.96 -10.54
C LEU A 33 1.72 21.73 -9.88
N GLN A 34 2.10 21.82 -8.60
CA GLN A 34 2.58 20.68 -7.81
C GLN A 34 1.44 19.74 -7.41
N SER A 35 0.29 20.26 -7.00
CA SER A 35 -0.88 19.43 -6.65
C SER A 35 -1.49 18.71 -7.87
N ARG A 36 -1.39 19.31 -9.07
CA ARG A 36 -1.79 18.69 -10.35
C ARG A 36 -0.77 17.72 -10.92
N ALA A 37 0.36 17.48 -10.26
CA ALA A 37 1.31 16.47 -10.72
C ALA A 37 0.61 15.11 -10.77
N SER A 38 0.55 14.55 -11.98
CA SER A 38 -0.16 13.30 -12.27
C SER A 38 0.33 12.18 -11.34
N PRO A 39 -0.56 11.50 -10.60
CA PRO A 39 -0.20 10.34 -9.78
C PRO A 39 0.26 9.13 -10.62
N PHE A 40 0.14 9.20 -11.94
CA PHE A 40 0.51 8.16 -12.89
C PHE A 40 2.01 8.19 -13.20
N GLY A 41 2.81 7.78 -12.22
CA GLY A 41 4.22 7.41 -12.42
C GLY A 41 4.38 5.91 -12.68
N VAL A 42 5.51 5.51 -13.27
CA VAL A 42 5.90 4.09 -13.36
C VAL A 42 6.17 3.48 -11.98
N ALA A 43 6.57 4.29 -11.00
CA ALA A 43 6.92 3.84 -9.65
C ALA A 43 5.77 3.11 -8.92
N PRO A 44 4.53 3.65 -8.87
CA PRO A 44 3.37 2.92 -8.36
C PRO A 44 3.14 1.56 -9.02
N ILE A 45 3.35 1.44 -10.33
CA ILE A 45 3.15 0.19 -11.07
C ILE A 45 4.15 -0.86 -10.60
N PHE A 46 5.43 -0.51 -10.51
CA PHE A 46 6.46 -1.40 -9.98
C PHE A 46 6.21 -1.75 -8.50
N ALA A 47 5.70 -0.81 -7.71
CA ALA A 47 5.33 -1.07 -6.32
C ALA A 47 4.20 -2.11 -6.21
N ILE A 48 3.15 -1.98 -7.04
CA ILE A 48 2.05 -2.95 -7.09
C ILE A 48 2.56 -4.31 -7.58
N LEU A 49 3.34 -4.34 -8.67
CA LEU A 49 3.89 -5.57 -9.22
C LEU A 49 4.79 -6.28 -8.19
N GLY A 50 5.63 -5.52 -7.48
CA GLY A 50 6.46 -6.03 -6.39
C GLY A 50 5.63 -6.60 -5.25
N ALA A 51 4.57 -5.90 -4.82
CA ALA A 51 3.67 -6.38 -3.77
C ALA A 51 2.96 -7.68 -4.19
N VAL A 52 2.49 -7.78 -5.43
CA VAL A 52 1.83 -8.97 -5.98
C VAL A 52 2.80 -10.15 -6.07
N LEU A 53 3.99 -9.93 -6.65
CA LEU A 53 5.03 -10.96 -6.75
C LEU A 53 5.48 -11.45 -5.37
N PHE A 54 5.65 -10.52 -4.43
CA PHE A 54 5.98 -10.86 -3.04
C PHE A 54 4.88 -11.71 -2.40
N GLY A 55 3.60 -11.35 -2.59
CA GLY A 55 2.46 -12.14 -2.15
C GLY A 55 2.50 -13.57 -2.72
N PHE A 56 2.75 -13.72 -4.02
CA PHE A 56 2.90 -15.03 -4.65
C PHE A 56 4.10 -15.81 -4.12
N ALA A 57 5.24 -15.17 -3.89
CA ALA A 57 6.42 -15.82 -3.33
C ALA A 57 6.12 -16.38 -1.93
N VAL A 58 5.45 -15.60 -1.07
CA VAL A 58 5.01 -16.05 0.25
C VAL A 58 4.02 -17.23 0.13
N MET A 59 3.02 -17.13 -0.74
CA MET A 59 2.06 -18.21 -0.98
C MET A 59 2.73 -19.49 -1.47
N SER A 60 3.66 -19.39 -2.43
CA SER A 60 4.40 -20.52 -2.98
C SER A 60 5.31 -21.17 -1.94
N PHE A 61 6.00 -20.37 -1.12
CA PHE A 61 6.82 -20.86 -0.02
C PHE A 61 5.99 -21.65 1.00
N VAL A 62 4.84 -21.10 1.41
CA VAL A 62 3.92 -21.78 2.34
C VAL A 62 3.39 -23.07 1.72
N ALA A 63 2.99 -23.06 0.44
CA ALA A 63 2.50 -24.23 -0.25
C ALA A 63 3.56 -25.33 -0.36
N ALA A 64 4.80 -24.98 -0.69
CA ALA A 64 5.92 -25.92 -0.79
C ALA A 64 6.25 -26.61 0.55
N HIS A 65 6.08 -25.89 1.67
CA HIS A 65 6.34 -26.43 3.00
C HIS A 65 5.10 -27.01 3.69
N TRP A 66 3.91 -26.90 3.07
CA TRP A 66 2.62 -27.23 3.68
C TRP A 66 2.49 -28.68 4.16
N THR A 67 3.01 -29.61 3.35
CA THR A 67 2.99 -31.05 3.65
C THR A 67 3.94 -31.42 4.78
N ALA A 68 5.03 -30.68 4.95
CA ALA A 68 6.01 -30.88 6.01
C ALA A 68 5.68 -30.12 7.31
N MET A 69 4.79 -29.12 7.25
CA MET A 69 4.41 -28.32 8.42
C MET A 69 3.57 -29.11 9.42
N SER A 70 4.06 -29.17 10.66
CA SER A 70 3.29 -29.67 11.82
C SER A 70 2.08 -28.77 12.12
N LYS A 71 1.10 -29.29 12.87
CA LYS A 71 -0.10 -28.53 13.29
C LYS A 71 0.25 -27.20 13.97
N LEU A 72 1.28 -27.22 14.83
CA LEU A 72 1.83 -26.04 15.51
C LEU A 72 2.40 -25.01 14.53
N ALA A 73 3.11 -25.44 13.49
CA ALA A 73 3.68 -24.52 12.50
C ALA A 73 2.59 -23.80 11.69
N ARG A 74 1.50 -24.49 11.33
CA ARG A 74 0.34 -23.87 10.66
C ARG A 74 -0.34 -22.84 11.55
N LEU A 75 -0.47 -23.13 12.85
CA LEU A 75 -1.00 -22.17 13.83
C LEU A 75 -0.09 -20.94 13.98
N ALA A 76 1.24 -21.16 14.07
CA ALA A 76 2.20 -20.08 14.15
C ALA A 76 2.16 -19.17 12.91
N LEU A 77 2.03 -19.75 11.71
CA LEU A 77 1.87 -18.99 10.47
C LEU A 77 0.63 -18.09 10.51
N LEU A 78 -0.51 -18.63 10.95
CA LEU A 78 -1.76 -17.88 11.07
C LEU A 78 -1.66 -16.75 12.11
N LEU A 79 -1.03 -17.02 13.25
CA LEU A 79 -0.79 -16.00 14.28
C LEU A 79 0.10 -14.88 13.73
N VAL A 80 1.22 -15.20 13.08
CA VAL A 80 2.11 -14.21 12.48
C VAL A 80 1.38 -13.38 11.42
N ALA A 81 0.57 -14.02 10.57
CA ALA A 81 -0.25 -13.30 9.57
C ALA A 81 -1.25 -12.35 10.23
N LEU A 82 -1.93 -12.78 11.30
CA LEU A 82 -2.90 -11.98 12.03
C LEU A 82 -2.24 -10.75 12.68
N TRP A 83 -1.14 -10.97 13.41
CA TRP A 83 -0.35 -9.90 14.01
C TRP A 83 0.22 -8.96 12.94
N GLY A 84 0.64 -9.49 11.80
CA GLY A 84 1.07 -8.71 10.64
C GLY A 84 -0.02 -7.79 10.11
N CYS A 85 -1.25 -8.29 9.92
CA CYS A 85 -2.38 -7.49 9.45
C CYS A 85 -2.74 -6.36 10.42
N TYR A 86 -2.87 -6.64 11.72
CA TYR A 86 -3.22 -5.62 12.71
C TYR A 86 -2.07 -4.64 12.97
N GLY A 87 -0.83 -5.11 13.01
CA GLY A 87 0.36 -4.26 13.12
C GLY A 87 0.49 -3.32 11.92
N ALA A 88 0.28 -3.83 10.70
CA ALA A 88 0.21 -3.01 9.50
C ALA A 88 -0.93 -1.99 9.61
N ALA A 89 -2.15 -2.41 9.96
CA ALA A 89 -3.28 -1.48 10.13
C ALA A 89 -2.94 -0.34 11.09
N ALA A 90 -2.34 -0.62 12.25
CA ALA A 90 -1.94 0.39 13.23
C ALA A 90 -0.93 1.41 12.66
N VAL A 91 0.11 0.93 11.96
CA VAL A 91 1.10 1.80 11.31
C VAL A 91 0.47 2.64 10.21
N LEU A 92 -0.42 2.04 9.41
CA LEU A 92 -1.11 2.74 8.32
C LEU A 92 -2.11 3.80 8.82
N PHE A 93 -2.78 3.54 9.96
CA PHE A 93 -3.60 4.55 10.63
C PHE A 93 -2.77 5.74 11.11
N GLN A 94 -1.60 5.51 11.71
CA GLN A 94 -0.70 6.60 12.10
C GLN A 94 -0.23 7.44 10.91
N ARG A 95 -0.08 6.84 9.73
CA ARG A 95 0.29 7.53 8.49
C ARG A 95 -0.88 8.22 7.78
N ARG A 96 -2.08 8.27 8.37
CA ARG A 96 -3.34 8.81 7.80
C ARG A 96 -3.76 8.16 6.48
N LEU A 97 -3.31 6.94 6.19
CA LEU A 97 -3.67 6.17 5.01
C LEU A 97 -4.93 5.33 5.28
N ASN A 98 -6.05 6.00 5.57
CA ASN A 98 -7.27 5.38 6.11
C ASN A 98 -7.80 4.21 5.27
N ALA A 99 -7.80 4.33 3.93
CA ALA A 99 -8.29 3.27 3.05
C ALA A 99 -7.45 1.99 3.14
N LEU A 100 -6.13 2.13 3.19
CA LEU A 100 -5.22 0.98 3.30
C LEU A 100 -5.24 0.39 4.72
N ALA A 101 -5.43 1.22 5.74
CA ALA A 101 -5.58 0.77 7.12
C ALA A 101 -6.85 -0.07 7.29
N GLN A 102 -7.98 0.36 6.71
CA GLN A 102 -9.22 -0.41 6.68
C GLN A 102 -9.06 -1.73 5.91
N ALA A 103 -8.37 -1.72 4.78
CA ALA A 103 -8.07 -2.94 4.02
C ALA A 103 -7.24 -3.95 4.85
N ALA A 104 -6.27 -3.47 5.63
CA ALA A 104 -5.48 -4.31 6.52
C ALA A 104 -6.33 -4.92 7.66
N VAL A 105 -7.29 -4.17 8.22
CA VAL A 105 -8.25 -4.70 9.21
C VAL A 105 -9.13 -5.80 8.60
N LEU A 106 -9.67 -5.57 7.39
CA LEU A 106 -10.45 -6.59 6.67
C LEU A 106 -9.62 -7.85 6.38
N GLY A 107 -8.35 -7.68 6.00
CA GLY A 107 -7.40 -8.78 5.87
C GLY A 107 -7.23 -9.56 7.17
N GLY A 108 -7.11 -8.87 8.30
CA GLY A 108 -7.04 -9.50 9.63
C GLY A 108 -8.28 -10.34 9.97
N ILE A 109 -9.48 -9.84 9.66
CA ILE A 109 -10.74 -10.59 9.84
C ILE A 109 -10.76 -11.85 8.98
N ALA A 110 -10.31 -11.76 7.72
CA ALA A 110 -10.24 -12.91 6.82
C ALA A 110 -9.24 -13.97 7.31
N VAL A 111 -8.05 -13.56 7.78
CA VAL A 111 -7.05 -14.47 8.38
C VAL A 111 -7.60 -15.15 9.62
N TYR A 112 -8.34 -14.42 10.46
CA TYR A 112 -9.00 -15.01 11.62
C TYR A 112 -10.02 -16.09 11.23
N GLY A 113 -10.89 -15.80 10.25
CA GLY A 113 -11.83 -16.80 9.72
C GLY A 113 -11.13 -18.03 9.14
N ALA A 114 -10.06 -17.83 8.37
CA ALA A 114 -9.23 -18.91 7.84
C ALA A 114 -8.60 -19.77 8.95
N SER A 115 -8.22 -19.14 10.07
CA SER A 115 -7.68 -19.83 11.25
C SER A 115 -8.70 -20.77 11.87
N ILE A 116 -9.94 -20.32 12.05
CA ILE A 116 -11.03 -21.14 12.58
C ILE A 116 -11.28 -22.34 11.67
N MET A 117 -11.36 -22.12 10.36
CA MET A 117 -11.59 -23.20 9.38
C MET A 117 -10.48 -24.24 9.42
N LEU A 118 -9.22 -23.79 9.49
CA LEU A 118 -8.06 -24.68 9.55
C LEU A 118 -8.04 -25.50 10.84
N ILE A 119 -8.35 -24.88 11.98
CA ILE A 119 -8.49 -25.57 13.26
C ILE A 119 -9.61 -26.62 13.19
N ALA A 120 -10.77 -26.26 12.64
CA ALA A 120 -11.88 -27.19 12.46
C ALA A 120 -11.48 -28.41 11.61
N GLN A 121 -10.75 -28.21 10.51
CA GLN A 121 -10.24 -29.31 9.69
C GLN A 121 -9.25 -30.20 10.45
N MET A 122 -8.37 -29.63 11.26
CA MET A 122 -7.42 -30.43 12.05
C MET A 122 -8.10 -31.33 13.08
N TYR A 123 -9.17 -30.86 13.72
CA TYR A 123 -9.91 -31.64 14.73
C TYR A 123 -10.84 -32.69 14.10
N HIS A 124 -11.48 -32.39 12.96
CA HIS A 124 -12.34 -33.38 12.27
C HIS A 124 -11.54 -34.50 11.61
N MET A 125 -10.26 -34.30 11.31
CA MET A 125 -9.39 -35.35 10.78
C MET A 125 -8.86 -36.35 11.82
N GLU A 126 -9.04 -36.06 13.12
CA GLU A 126 -8.64 -36.95 14.22
C GLU A 126 -9.82 -37.76 14.80
N GLY A 127 -11.04 -37.54 14.31
CA GLY A 127 -12.24 -38.29 14.68
C GLY A 127 -12.51 -39.48 13.77
#